data_AF-A0A2M8L9C3-F1
#
_entry.id   AF-A0A2M8L9C3-F1
#
_cell.length_a   1.000
_cell.length_b   1.000
_cell.length_c   1.000
_cell.angle_alpha   90.00
_cell.angle_beta   90.00
_cell.angle_gamma   90.00
#
_symmetry.space_group_name_H-M   'P 1'
#
loop_
_entity.id
_entity.type
_entity.pdbx_description
1 polymer ?
#
loop_
_entity_poly.entity_id
_entity_poly.type
_entity_poly.pdbx_seq_one_letter_code
_entity_poly.pdbx_strand_id
1 'polypeptide(L)'
;MRKLLIFFALFAVFALPFLVSAQEKTIIYFFTEELCPHCAKERAFLDELILRDQNLEVREFEISKNENSLLLLQKLGEELSIKITGAPVTFIGSRFFIGYQNDQIHGTLIKNLIEQHRQKKCPDITGPIVEDFEQNCEAKGAATQIVIPEKINVPFLGELEIKNFSLPLLTIIIGAIDGFNPCAMWVLLFLISLLLGIKNRKRMWVLGFSFLASSALVYFLFLSAWLNLFLFLGFISWVRISVGMVALASGVFYLKKYLKNRAGVCQISKGNRQQKVFEKLKKIIEEKKIWLALVGIVLLAGAVNLVELICSAGLPAIYTQVLSLSSLNTAQYYLYLLLYIFVFMLDDMIVFSVAMTTLKTIGLTQKYSRVSSLIGGILILVIGLLLIFRPEWLMFG
;
A
#
# COMPACT_ATOMS: atom_id res chain seq x y z
N MET A 1 -24.20 -81.62 2.88
CA MET A 1 -24.03 -80.56 3.91
C MET A 1 -22.77 -79.71 3.69
N ARG A 2 -21.57 -80.29 3.57
CA ARG A 2 -20.31 -79.54 3.39
C ARG A 2 -20.25 -78.64 2.13
N LYS A 3 -20.84 -79.07 1.00
CA LYS A 3 -20.93 -78.24 -0.23
C LYS A 3 -21.94 -77.08 -0.12
N LEU A 4 -22.99 -77.21 0.70
CA LEU A 4 -24.00 -76.17 0.91
C LEU A 4 -23.45 -75.04 1.80
N LEU A 5 -22.64 -75.40 2.81
CA LEU A 5 -21.92 -74.45 3.67
C LEU A 5 -20.89 -73.61 2.89
N ILE A 6 -20.19 -74.21 1.93
CA ILE A 6 -19.24 -73.48 1.08
C ILE A 6 -19.98 -72.49 0.17
N PHE A 7 -21.14 -72.86 -0.36
CA PHE A 7 -21.95 -71.97 -1.19
C PHE A 7 -22.52 -70.79 -0.39
N PHE A 8 -22.98 -71.03 0.85
CA PHE A 8 -23.45 -69.97 1.75
C PHE A 8 -22.30 -69.05 2.21
N ALA A 9 -21.10 -69.59 2.44
CA ALA A 9 -19.92 -68.80 2.76
C ALA A 9 -19.46 -67.94 1.58
N LEU A 10 -19.51 -68.46 0.34
CA LEU A 10 -19.16 -67.68 -0.86
C LEU A 10 -20.18 -66.57 -1.13
N PHE A 11 -21.47 -66.82 -0.89
CA PHE A 11 -22.53 -65.81 -1.05
C PHE A 11 -22.46 -64.73 0.03
N ALA A 12 -22.09 -65.06 1.27
CA ALA A 12 -21.88 -64.09 2.35
C ALA A 12 -20.67 -63.17 2.11
N VAL A 13 -19.63 -63.65 1.42
CA VAL A 13 -18.48 -62.81 1.02
C VAL A 13 -18.86 -61.86 -0.12
N PHE A 14 -19.79 -62.26 -1.00
CA PHE A 14 -20.27 -61.40 -2.09
C PHE A 14 -21.38 -60.41 -1.66
N ALA A 15 -22.05 -60.68 -0.54
CA ALA A 15 -23.08 -59.82 0.05
C ALA A 15 -22.55 -58.83 1.08
N LEU A 16 -21.24 -58.78 1.33
CA LEU A 16 -20.63 -57.67 2.07
C LEU A 16 -20.87 -56.40 1.25
N PRO A 17 -21.64 -55.42 1.76
CA PRO A 17 -21.72 -54.14 1.09
C PRO A 17 -20.31 -53.57 1.10
N PHE A 18 -19.71 -53.42 -0.09
CA PHE A 18 -18.60 -52.50 -0.24
C PHE A 18 -19.15 -51.15 0.22
N LEU A 19 -18.79 -50.73 1.43
CA LEU A 19 -18.89 -49.35 1.86
C LEU A 19 -17.92 -48.56 0.99
N VAL A 20 -18.34 -48.30 -0.25
CA VAL A 20 -17.76 -47.25 -1.07
C VAL A 20 -18.16 -45.97 -0.36
N SER A 21 -17.27 -45.49 0.50
CA SER A 21 -17.35 -44.13 1.00
C SER A 21 -17.09 -43.22 -0.20
N ALA A 22 -18.14 -42.83 -0.91
CA ALA A 22 -18.08 -41.73 -1.85
C ALA A 22 -17.79 -40.48 -1.02
N GLN A 23 -16.51 -40.17 -0.86
CA GLN A 23 -16.08 -38.96 -0.17
C GLN A 23 -16.41 -37.80 -1.11
N GLU A 24 -17.40 -36.98 -0.73
CA GLU A 24 -17.79 -35.80 -1.51
C GLU A 24 -16.54 -34.95 -1.78
N LYS A 25 -16.29 -34.63 -3.05
CA LYS A 25 -15.18 -33.76 -3.43
C LYS A 25 -15.41 -32.38 -2.84
N THR A 26 -14.37 -31.81 -2.25
CA THR A 26 -14.41 -30.42 -1.80
C THR A 26 -14.09 -29.52 -3.00
N ILE A 27 -15.05 -28.69 -3.39
CA ILE A 27 -14.90 -27.76 -4.51
C ILE A 27 -14.38 -26.42 -3.98
N ILE A 28 -13.37 -25.87 -4.66
CA ILE A 28 -12.77 -24.57 -4.42
C ILE A 28 -13.09 -23.70 -5.64
N TYR A 29 -13.79 -22.59 -5.45
CA TYR A 29 -14.09 -21.64 -6.52
C TYR A 29 -13.07 -20.50 -6.45
N PHE A 30 -12.20 -20.42 -7.45
CA PHE A 30 -11.07 -19.49 -7.50
C PHE A 30 -11.30 -18.43 -8.58
N PHE A 31 -11.56 -17.19 -8.17
CA PHE A 31 -11.72 -16.06 -9.07
C PHE A 31 -10.39 -15.32 -9.22
N THR A 32 -9.97 -15.11 -10.46
CA THR A 32 -8.61 -14.72 -10.84
C THR A 32 -8.59 -13.66 -11.92
N GLU A 33 -7.47 -12.96 -12.07
CA GLU A 33 -7.21 -12.01 -13.15
C GLU A 33 -5.85 -12.31 -13.82
N GLU A 34 -5.76 -12.15 -15.14
CA GLU A 34 -4.54 -12.48 -15.91
C GLU A 34 -3.32 -11.64 -15.49
N LEU A 35 -3.51 -10.38 -15.09
CA LEU A 35 -2.42 -9.46 -14.71
C LEU A 35 -2.26 -9.32 -13.19
N CYS A 36 -2.58 -10.37 -12.44
CA CYS A 36 -2.55 -10.38 -10.97
C CYS A 36 -1.44 -11.30 -10.40
N PRO A 37 -0.34 -10.73 -9.84
CA PRO A 37 0.77 -11.51 -9.28
C PRO A 37 0.36 -12.38 -8.08
N HIS A 38 -0.60 -11.93 -7.27
CA HIS A 38 -1.13 -12.68 -6.14
C HIS A 38 -1.95 -13.89 -6.59
N CYS A 39 -2.68 -13.74 -7.69
CA CYS A 39 -3.45 -14.81 -8.30
C CYS A 39 -2.53 -15.89 -8.88
N ALA A 40 -1.41 -15.50 -9.51
CA ALA A 40 -0.42 -16.46 -9.99
C ALA A 40 0.20 -17.29 -8.85
N LYS A 41 0.45 -16.67 -7.68
CA LYS A 41 0.96 -17.36 -6.49
C LYS A 41 -0.08 -18.34 -5.93
N GLU A 42 -1.34 -17.91 -5.82
CA GLU A 42 -2.42 -18.78 -5.34
C GLU A 42 -2.64 -19.96 -6.29
N ARG A 43 -2.66 -19.73 -7.61
CA ARG A 43 -2.78 -20.79 -8.62
C ARG A 43 -1.69 -21.84 -8.45
N ALA A 44 -0.43 -21.41 -8.35
CA ALA A 44 0.69 -22.35 -8.14
C ALA A 44 0.53 -23.19 -6.86
N PHE A 45 0.05 -22.58 -5.77
CA PHE A 45 -0.24 -23.28 -4.53
C PHE A 45 -1.41 -24.27 -4.67
N LEU A 46 -2.50 -23.87 -5.34
CA LEU A 46 -3.66 -24.72 -5.57
C LEU A 46 -3.31 -25.91 -6.47
N ASP A 47 -2.52 -25.71 -7.52
CA ASP A 47 -2.01 -26.78 -8.39
C ASP A 47 -1.22 -27.82 -7.60
N GLU A 48 -0.32 -27.37 -6.72
CA GLU A 48 0.40 -28.28 -5.81
C GLU A 48 -0.53 -29.01 -4.84
N LEU A 49 -1.62 -28.37 -4.40
CA LEU A 49 -2.55 -28.93 -3.44
C LEU A 49 -3.40 -30.04 -4.06
N ILE A 50 -3.88 -29.85 -5.30
CA ILE A 50 -4.63 -30.86 -6.07
C ILE A 50 -3.78 -32.12 -6.32
N LEU A 51 -2.47 -31.94 -6.58
CA LEU A 51 -1.55 -33.07 -6.75
C LEU A 51 -1.42 -33.93 -5.48
N ARG A 52 -1.61 -33.32 -4.30
CA ARG A 52 -1.49 -34.00 -3.00
C ARG A 52 -2.82 -34.55 -2.48
N ASP A 53 -3.94 -33.98 -2.91
CA ASP A 53 -5.29 -34.33 -2.44
C ASP A 53 -6.27 -34.48 -3.62
N GLN A 54 -6.50 -35.74 -4.04
CA GLN A 54 -7.37 -36.07 -5.18
C GLN A 54 -8.87 -35.84 -4.90
N ASN A 55 -9.24 -35.54 -3.65
CA ASN A 55 -10.62 -35.21 -3.27
C ASN A 55 -10.87 -33.68 -3.30
N LEU A 56 -9.99 -32.91 -3.94
CA LEU A 56 -10.17 -31.49 -4.22
C LEU A 56 -10.48 -31.26 -5.70
N GLU A 57 -11.37 -30.33 -5.97
CA GLU A 57 -11.64 -29.80 -7.31
C GLU A 57 -11.51 -28.28 -7.25
N VAL A 58 -10.68 -27.70 -8.12
CA VAL A 58 -10.57 -26.24 -8.25
C VAL A 58 -11.29 -25.82 -9.53
N ARG A 59 -12.31 -24.98 -9.39
CA ARG A 59 -13.00 -24.32 -10.49
C ARG A 59 -12.50 -22.90 -10.60
N GLU A 60 -11.84 -22.58 -11.70
CA GLU A 60 -11.22 -21.29 -11.92
C GLU A 60 -12.08 -20.38 -12.81
N PHE A 61 -12.27 -19.13 -12.37
CA PHE A 61 -13.08 -18.12 -13.04
C PHE A 61 -12.24 -16.87 -13.30
N GLU A 62 -11.85 -16.67 -14.55
CA GLU A 62 -11.12 -15.47 -14.98
C GLU A 62 -12.11 -14.30 -15.12
N ILE A 63 -11.93 -13.20 -14.40
CA ILE A 63 -12.90 -12.08 -14.34
C ILE A 63 -12.52 -10.86 -15.19
N SER A 64 -11.31 -10.78 -15.73
CA SER A 64 -10.87 -9.63 -16.53
C SER A 64 -11.27 -9.73 -18.01
N LYS A 65 -11.44 -10.96 -18.51
CA LYS A 65 -11.78 -11.28 -19.90
C LYS A 65 -13.15 -11.90 -20.06
N ASN A 66 -13.72 -12.48 -19.00
CA ASN A 66 -15.02 -13.13 -19.05
C ASN A 66 -16.04 -12.36 -18.20
N GLU A 67 -16.91 -11.62 -18.89
CA GLU A 67 -17.98 -10.84 -18.28
C GLU A 67 -18.94 -11.72 -17.46
N ASN A 68 -19.18 -12.97 -17.86
CA ASN A 68 -20.05 -13.88 -17.09
C ASN A 68 -19.41 -14.29 -15.77
N SER A 69 -18.10 -14.54 -15.75
CA SER A 69 -17.37 -14.81 -14.50
C SER A 69 -17.37 -13.60 -13.56
N LEU A 70 -17.27 -12.39 -14.12
CA LEU A 70 -17.37 -11.15 -13.35
C LEU A 70 -18.78 -10.95 -12.78
N LEU A 71 -19.82 -11.20 -13.58
CA LEU A 71 -21.22 -11.14 -13.14
C LEU A 71 -21.53 -12.21 -12.08
N LEU A 72 -20.95 -13.40 -12.19
CA LEU A 72 -21.03 -14.43 -11.16
C LEU A 72 -20.39 -13.98 -9.85
N LEU A 73 -19.19 -13.39 -9.93
CA LEU A 73 -18.50 -12.83 -8.77
C LEU A 73 -19.31 -11.69 -8.14
N GLN A 74 -19.97 -10.86 -8.95
CA GLN A 74 -20.87 -9.82 -8.48
C GLN A 74 -22.12 -10.40 -7.81
N LYS A 75 -22.77 -11.42 -8.39
CA LYS A 75 -23.93 -12.11 -7.79
C LYS A 75 -23.55 -12.76 -6.45
N LEU A 76 -22.41 -13.44 -6.39
CA LEU A 76 -21.86 -13.99 -5.14
C LEU A 76 -21.57 -12.88 -4.12
N GLY A 77 -20.98 -11.76 -4.58
CA GLY A 77 -20.79 -10.57 -3.77
C GLY A 77 -22.12 -9.99 -3.26
N GLU A 78 -23.17 -9.96 -4.07
CA GLU A 78 -24.49 -9.45 -3.69
C GLU A 78 -25.20 -10.38 -2.70
N GLU A 79 -25.26 -11.68 -2.99
CA GLU A 79 -25.91 -12.68 -2.15
C GLU A 79 -25.22 -12.83 -0.80
N LEU A 80 -23.90 -12.77 -0.78
CA LEU A 80 -23.12 -12.78 0.46
C LEU A 80 -22.98 -11.39 1.08
N SER A 81 -23.49 -10.33 0.41
CA SER A 81 -23.39 -8.93 0.83
C SER A 81 -21.95 -8.45 1.07
N ILE A 82 -21.02 -8.89 0.24
CA ILE A 82 -19.59 -8.58 0.26
C ILE A 82 -19.26 -7.62 -0.87
N LYS A 83 -18.56 -6.54 -0.54
CA LYS A 83 -17.93 -5.70 -1.57
C LYS A 83 -16.60 -6.32 -1.97
N ILE A 84 -16.59 -7.02 -3.09
CA ILE A 84 -15.38 -7.62 -3.65
C ILE A 84 -14.62 -6.53 -4.40
N THR A 85 -13.44 -6.18 -3.90
CA THR A 85 -12.65 -5.03 -4.39
C THR A 85 -11.43 -5.43 -5.24
N GLY A 86 -11.26 -6.72 -5.55
CA GLY A 86 -10.19 -7.22 -6.43
C GLY A 86 -9.99 -8.73 -6.36
N ALA A 87 -9.10 -9.25 -7.18
CA ALA A 87 -8.67 -10.66 -7.23
C ALA A 87 -7.29 -10.88 -6.55
N PRO A 88 -6.98 -12.10 -6.07
CA PRO A 88 -7.80 -13.30 -6.13
C PRO A 88 -8.91 -13.34 -5.07
N VAL A 89 -9.98 -14.07 -5.37
CA VAL A 89 -11.04 -14.39 -4.39
C VAL A 89 -11.29 -15.88 -4.43
N THR A 90 -11.29 -16.51 -3.25
CA THR A 90 -11.42 -17.96 -3.15
C THR A 90 -12.55 -18.32 -2.21
N PHE A 91 -13.48 -19.15 -2.70
CA PHE A 91 -14.62 -19.66 -1.95
C PHE A 91 -14.47 -21.17 -1.72
N ILE A 92 -14.78 -21.61 -0.50
CA ILE A 92 -14.81 -23.01 -0.09
C ILE A 92 -16.06 -23.22 0.75
N GLY A 93 -17.07 -23.84 0.15
CA GLY A 93 -18.39 -24.02 0.75
C GLY A 93 -19.11 -22.68 1.00
N SER A 94 -19.23 -22.30 2.27
CA SER A 94 -19.83 -21.03 2.71
C SER A 94 -18.81 -19.99 3.18
N ARG A 95 -17.51 -20.29 3.07
CA ARG A 95 -16.42 -19.42 3.51
C ARG A 95 -15.66 -18.89 2.32
N PHE A 96 -15.09 -17.71 2.47
CA PHE A 96 -14.28 -17.08 1.43
C PHE A 96 -13.20 -16.20 2.04
N PHE A 97 -12.23 -15.82 1.22
CA PHE A 97 -11.26 -14.77 1.52
C PHE A 97 -10.86 -14.03 0.24
N ILE A 98 -10.29 -12.84 0.41
CA ILE A 98 -9.84 -11.98 -0.69
C ILE A 98 -8.35 -11.73 -0.52
N GLY A 99 -7.58 -11.95 -1.59
CA GLY A 99 -6.14 -11.76 -1.62
C GLY A 99 -5.34 -13.03 -1.30
N TYR A 100 -4.07 -13.04 -1.70
CA TYR A 100 -3.14 -14.12 -1.41
C TYR A 100 -1.72 -13.58 -1.20
N GLN A 101 -1.23 -13.63 0.05
CA GLN A 101 0.09 -13.10 0.38
C GLN A 101 1.20 -14.14 0.16
N ASN A 102 1.07 -15.30 0.81
CA ASN A 102 1.99 -16.43 0.75
C ASN A 102 1.35 -17.70 1.35
N ASP A 103 2.00 -18.84 1.13
CA ASP A 103 1.58 -20.17 1.54
C ASP A 103 1.49 -20.34 3.06
N GLN A 104 2.29 -19.60 3.83
CA GLN A 104 2.32 -19.70 5.28
C GLN A 104 1.05 -19.11 5.90
N ILE A 105 0.53 -18.02 5.32
CA ILE A 105 -0.68 -17.34 5.81
C ILE A 105 -1.91 -17.88 5.08
N HIS A 106 -2.00 -17.64 3.77
CA HIS A 106 -3.19 -17.95 2.98
C HIS A 106 -3.23 -19.43 2.60
N GLY A 107 -2.08 -20.06 2.35
CA GLY A 107 -2.04 -21.51 2.14
C GLY A 107 -2.50 -22.32 3.37
N THR A 108 -2.11 -21.89 4.58
CA THR A 108 -2.61 -22.48 5.83
C THR A 108 -4.10 -22.20 6.04
N LEU A 109 -4.56 -20.99 5.71
CA LEU A 109 -5.99 -20.65 5.74
C LEU A 109 -6.82 -21.56 4.82
N ILE A 110 -6.40 -21.75 3.56
CA ILE A 110 -7.07 -22.62 2.59
C ILE A 110 -7.17 -24.05 3.14
N LYS A 111 -6.06 -24.61 3.65
CA LYS A 111 -6.04 -25.95 4.26
C LYS A 111 -7.00 -26.06 5.44
N ASN A 112 -7.03 -25.05 6.31
CA ASN A 112 -7.94 -25.03 7.46
C ASN A 112 -9.42 -24.95 7.01
N LEU A 113 -9.74 -24.18 5.97
CA LEU A 113 -11.09 -24.08 5.43
C LEU A 113 -11.56 -25.40 4.81
N ILE A 114 -10.68 -26.09 4.09
CA ILE A 114 -10.94 -27.43 3.54
C ILE A 114 -11.26 -28.42 4.67
N GLU A 115 -10.42 -28.45 5.70
CA GLU A 115 -10.61 -29.35 6.84
C GLU A 115 -11.91 -29.04 7.60
N GLN A 116 -12.21 -27.76 7.83
CA GLN A 116 -13.47 -27.35 8.45
C GLN A 116 -14.69 -27.74 7.61
N HIS A 117 -14.62 -27.56 6.29
CA HIS A 117 -15.70 -27.95 5.38
C HIS A 117 -15.96 -29.46 5.44
N ARG A 118 -14.89 -30.27 5.42
CA ARG A 118 -14.96 -31.74 5.53
C ARG A 118 -15.49 -32.22 6.89
N GLN A 119 -15.05 -31.62 7.98
CA GLN A 119 -15.38 -32.08 9.34
C GLN A 119 -16.76 -31.62 9.80
N LYS A 120 -17.16 -30.38 9.50
CA LYS A 120 -18.42 -29.79 9.98
C LYS A 120 -19.57 -29.94 8.99
N LYS A 121 -19.33 -30.48 7.79
CA LYS A 121 -20.29 -30.50 6.67
C LYS A 121 -20.96 -29.14 6.49
N CYS A 122 -20.12 -28.09 6.45
CA CYS A 122 -20.62 -26.76 6.18
C CYS A 122 -21.31 -26.78 4.81
N PRO A 123 -22.57 -26.33 4.68
CA PRO A 123 -23.25 -26.35 3.39
C PRO A 123 -22.44 -25.56 2.37
N ASP A 124 -22.31 -26.12 1.17
CA ASP A 124 -21.79 -25.37 0.03
C ASP A 124 -22.89 -24.41 -0.42
N ILE A 125 -22.72 -23.14 -0.06
CA ILE A 125 -23.63 -22.06 -0.48
C ILE A 125 -23.17 -21.55 -1.85
N THR A 126 -21.87 -21.64 -2.14
CA THR A 126 -21.28 -21.17 -3.40
C THR A 126 -21.68 -22.07 -4.57
N GLY A 127 -21.67 -23.39 -4.40
CA GLY A 127 -22.01 -24.35 -5.45
C GLY A 127 -23.40 -24.15 -6.06
N PRO A 128 -24.48 -24.11 -5.26
CA PRO A 128 -25.81 -23.84 -5.78
C PRO A 128 -25.92 -22.47 -6.48
N ILE A 129 -25.17 -21.45 -6.06
CA ILE A 129 -25.17 -20.13 -6.70
C ILE A 129 -24.42 -20.18 -8.04
N VAL A 130 -23.32 -20.92 -8.13
CA VAL A 130 -22.56 -21.12 -9.36
C VAL A 130 -23.38 -21.96 -10.35
N GLU A 131 -24.03 -23.02 -9.88
CA GLU A 131 -24.91 -23.88 -10.67
C GLU A 131 -26.22 -23.18 -11.08
N ASP A 132 -26.82 -22.37 -10.19
CA ASP A 132 -27.97 -21.53 -10.49
C ASP A 132 -27.58 -20.37 -11.42
N PHE A 133 -26.41 -19.76 -11.28
CA PHE A 133 -25.93 -18.74 -12.22
C PHE A 133 -25.67 -19.32 -13.61
N GLU A 134 -25.21 -20.57 -13.70
CA GLU A 134 -25.15 -21.32 -14.96
C GLU A 134 -26.54 -21.63 -15.54
N GLN A 135 -27.62 -21.55 -14.75
CA GLN A 135 -28.97 -21.96 -15.15
C GLN A 135 -30.06 -20.86 -15.16
N ASN A 136 -29.96 -19.76 -14.39
CA ASN A 136 -30.91 -18.63 -14.33
C ASN A 136 -30.33 -17.40 -13.58
N CYS A 137 -30.53 -16.21 -14.14
CA CYS A 137 -30.21 -14.92 -13.52
C CYS A 137 -31.42 -14.36 -12.77
N GLU A 138 -31.40 -14.24 -11.44
CA GLU A 138 -32.09 -13.20 -10.65
C GLU A 138 -31.75 -13.30 -9.14
N ALA A 139 -31.55 -12.15 -8.47
CA ALA A 139 -30.93 -12.03 -7.14
C ALA A 139 -31.89 -11.51 -6.03
N LYS A 140 -31.74 -12.00 -4.78
CA LYS A 140 -32.19 -11.33 -3.53
C LYS A 140 -31.42 -11.77 -2.25
N GLY A 141 -30.71 -10.82 -1.61
CA GLY A 141 -30.87 -10.47 -0.17
C GLY A 141 -29.99 -11.08 0.97
N ALA A 142 -29.03 -10.27 1.48
CA ALA A 142 -28.72 -9.86 2.88
C ALA A 142 -28.02 -10.75 3.98
N ALA A 143 -26.82 -10.25 4.41
CA ALA A 143 -26.11 -10.20 5.75
C ALA A 143 -25.50 -11.51 6.39
N THR A 144 -24.37 -11.58 7.14
CA THR A 144 -23.48 -10.65 7.89
C THR A 144 -22.07 -11.26 8.15
N GLN A 145 -21.06 -10.38 8.31
CA GLN A 145 -19.70 -10.44 8.93
C GLN A 145 -18.51 -11.19 8.29
N ILE A 146 -17.40 -10.43 8.11
CA ILE A 146 -16.08 -10.85 7.61
C ILE A 146 -15.01 -10.64 8.70
N VAL A 147 -14.10 -11.60 8.80
CA VAL A 147 -12.97 -11.63 9.74
C VAL A 147 -11.76 -10.86 9.15
N ILE A 148 -11.21 -9.95 9.95
CA ILE A 148 -10.03 -9.12 9.66
C ILE A 148 -8.75 -9.98 9.81
N PRO A 149 -7.70 -9.80 8.97
CA PRO A 149 -6.38 -10.38 9.25
C PRO A 149 -5.84 -9.82 10.57
N GLU A 150 -5.59 -10.72 11.52
CA GLU A 150 -5.39 -10.40 12.92
C GLU A 150 -4.07 -9.65 13.18
N LYS A 151 -3.10 -9.66 12.25
CA LYS A 151 -1.72 -9.19 12.50
C LYS A 151 -1.05 -8.53 11.28
N ILE A 152 -0.36 -7.41 11.49
CA ILE A 152 0.60 -6.79 10.55
C ILE A 152 2.00 -6.91 11.15
N ASN A 153 2.98 -7.37 10.36
CA ASN A 153 4.37 -7.38 10.79
C ASN A 153 5.04 -6.06 10.45
N VAL A 154 5.55 -5.34 11.45
CA VAL A 154 6.28 -4.08 11.26
C VAL A 154 7.76 -4.30 11.60
N PRO A 155 8.70 -3.88 10.74
CA PRO A 155 10.13 -3.96 11.07
C PRO A 155 10.41 -3.16 12.36
N PHE A 156 11.24 -3.72 13.25
CA PHE A 156 11.57 -3.22 14.60
C PHE A 156 10.49 -3.36 15.70
N LEU A 157 9.20 -3.47 15.37
CA LEU A 157 8.11 -3.52 16.37
C LEU A 157 7.42 -4.89 16.49
N GLY A 158 7.64 -5.81 15.54
CA GLY A 158 7.08 -7.17 15.57
C GLY A 158 5.64 -7.26 15.03
N GLU A 159 4.93 -8.34 15.39
CA GLU A 159 3.53 -8.57 14.99
C GLU A 159 2.58 -7.64 15.76
N LEU A 160 1.94 -6.70 15.05
CA LEU A 160 0.92 -5.81 15.60
C LEU A 160 -0.49 -6.30 15.28
N GLU A 161 -1.29 -6.53 16.31
CA GLU A 161 -2.70 -6.87 16.16
C GLU A 161 -3.53 -5.62 15.83
N ILE A 162 -4.01 -5.50 14.59
CA ILE A 162 -4.77 -4.32 14.10
C ILE A 162 -6.08 -4.15 14.89
N LYS A 163 -6.64 -5.24 15.42
CA LYS A 163 -7.94 -5.26 16.11
C LYS A 163 -7.93 -4.54 17.46
N ASN A 164 -6.76 -4.32 18.05
CA ASN A 164 -6.63 -3.68 19.36
C ASN A 164 -6.44 -2.16 19.27
N PHE A 165 -6.25 -1.60 18.08
CA PHE A 165 -6.07 -0.17 17.87
C PHE A 165 -7.38 0.50 17.46
N SER A 166 -7.76 1.55 18.19
CA SER A 166 -8.86 2.41 17.76
C SER A 166 -8.47 3.16 16.48
N LEU A 167 -9.42 3.38 15.58
CA LEU A 167 -9.19 4.13 14.32
C LEU A 167 -8.48 5.48 14.53
N PRO A 168 -8.78 6.28 15.57
CA PRO A 168 -8.03 7.51 15.85
C PRO A 168 -6.56 7.25 16.17
N LEU A 169 -6.25 6.22 16.96
CA LEU A 169 -4.88 5.90 17.32
C LEU A 169 -4.10 5.38 16.11
N LEU A 170 -4.73 4.54 15.28
CA LEU A 170 -4.15 4.09 14.01
C LEU A 170 -3.85 5.28 13.08
N THR A 171 -4.79 6.24 12.99
CA THR A 171 -4.62 7.46 12.19
C THR A 171 -3.40 8.27 12.64
N ILE A 172 -3.24 8.44 13.95
CA ILE A 172 -2.11 9.19 14.53
C ILE A 172 -0.80 8.46 14.26
N ILE A 173 -0.75 7.13 14.46
CA ILE A 173 0.49 6.36 14.27
C ILE A 173 0.91 6.39 12.80
N ILE A 174 0.01 6.06 11.87
CA ILE A 174 0.35 6.01 10.45
C ILE A 174 0.68 7.42 9.92
N GLY A 175 -0.12 8.44 10.28
CA GLY A 175 0.15 9.82 9.90
C GLY A 175 1.50 10.32 10.42
N ALA A 176 1.87 9.97 11.66
CA ALA A 176 3.17 10.36 12.22
C ALA A 176 4.33 9.65 11.52
N ILE A 177 4.19 8.36 11.21
CA ILE A 177 5.23 7.61 10.48
C ILE A 177 5.40 8.18 9.05
N ASP A 178 4.31 8.55 8.39
CA ASP A 178 4.35 9.18 7.07
C ASP A 178 4.99 10.58 7.11
N GLY A 179 4.76 11.37 8.17
CA GLY A 179 5.37 12.70 8.32
C GLY A 179 6.90 12.67 8.32
N PHE A 180 7.51 11.68 9.00
CA PHE A 180 8.96 11.48 9.03
C PHE A 180 9.54 10.86 7.72
N ASN A 181 8.93 11.16 6.58
CA ASN A 181 9.37 10.72 5.27
C ASN A 181 10.65 11.48 4.83
N PRO A 182 11.70 10.77 4.41
CA PRO A 182 12.95 11.42 4.00
C PRO A 182 12.78 12.39 2.82
N CYS A 183 11.84 12.16 1.91
CA CYS A 183 11.61 13.07 0.79
C CYS A 183 11.00 14.40 1.24
N ALA A 184 10.01 14.37 2.14
CA ALA A 184 9.40 15.55 2.74
C ALA A 184 10.45 16.42 3.45
N MET A 185 11.28 15.78 4.29
CA MET A 185 12.34 16.43 5.06
C MET A 185 13.36 17.17 4.17
N TRP A 186 13.79 16.59 3.05
CA TRP A 186 14.72 17.25 2.12
C TRP A 186 14.10 18.49 1.46
N VAL A 187 12.82 18.42 1.11
CA VAL A 187 12.12 19.55 0.53
C VAL A 187 11.90 20.64 1.56
N LEU A 188 11.57 20.27 2.79
CA LEU A 188 11.46 21.23 3.88
C LEU A 188 12.78 21.97 4.12
N LEU A 189 13.92 21.27 4.11
CA LEU A 189 15.24 21.90 4.21
C LEU A 189 15.52 22.85 3.03
N PHE A 190 15.13 22.46 1.81
CA PHE A 190 15.22 23.32 0.64
C PHE A 190 14.39 24.60 0.81
N LEU A 191 13.13 24.47 1.24
CA LEU A 191 12.24 25.59 1.53
C LEU A 191 12.85 26.51 2.61
N ILE A 192 13.33 25.95 3.71
CA ILE A 192 13.98 26.70 4.80
C ILE A 192 15.16 27.50 4.23
N SER A 193 16.03 26.88 3.43
CA SER A 193 17.21 27.53 2.86
C SER A 193 16.87 28.73 1.98
N LEU A 194 15.73 28.65 1.27
CA LEU A 194 15.24 29.67 0.37
C LEU A 194 14.56 30.82 1.14
N LEU A 195 13.85 30.52 2.23
CA LEU A 195 13.15 31.51 3.05
C LEU A 195 14.07 32.23 4.04
N LEU A 196 15.16 31.62 4.50
CA LEU A 196 16.12 32.23 5.45
C LEU A 196 16.75 33.53 4.92
N GLY A 197 16.83 33.71 3.60
CA GLY A 197 17.36 34.93 2.97
C GLY A 197 16.44 36.15 3.01
N ILE A 198 15.17 35.99 3.40
CA ILE A 198 14.16 37.04 3.32
C ILE A 198 14.21 37.94 4.57
N LYS A 199 14.44 39.25 4.38
CA LYS A 199 14.49 40.22 5.48
C LYS A 199 13.14 40.41 6.20
N ASN A 200 12.02 40.32 5.47
CA ASN A 200 10.69 40.54 6.03
C ASN A 200 10.15 39.28 6.74
N ARG A 201 10.07 39.35 8.08
CA ARG A 201 9.57 38.28 8.95
C ARG A 201 8.15 37.83 8.60
N LYS A 202 7.21 38.77 8.41
CA LYS A 202 5.82 38.44 8.11
C LYS A 202 5.72 37.67 6.80
N ARG A 203 6.45 38.14 5.78
CA ARG A 203 6.49 37.51 4.46
C ARG A 203 7.06 36.08 4.54
N MET A 204 8.13 35.88 5.29
CA MET A 204 8.75 34.56 5.49
C MET A 204 7.76 33.54 6.07
N TRP A 205 7.04 33.91 7.13
CA TRP A 205 6.03 33.04 7.76
C TRP A 205 4.84 32.78 6.85
N VAL A 206 4.32 33.81 6.16
CA VAL A 206 3.20 33.66 5.22
C VAL A 206 3.57 32.69 4.10
N LEU A 207 4.74 32.86 3.48
CA LEU A 207 5.19 32.01 2.39
C LEU A 207 5.42 30.56 2.84
N GLY A 208 6.04 30.35 4.01
CA GLY A 208 6.26 29.00 4.55
C GLY A 208 4.98 28.28 4.93
N PHE A 209 4.07 28.92 5.67
CA PHE A 209 2.78 28.30 5.98
C PHE A 209 1.89 28.13 4.75
N SER A 210 1.99 29.01 3.75
CA SER A 210 1.28 28.81 2.47
C SER A 210 1.80 27.59 1.73
N PHE A 211 3.11 27.31 1.79
CA PHE A 211 3.68 26.07 1.26
C PHE A 211 3.10 24.86 1.98
N LEU A 212 3.18 24.82 3.31
CA LEU A 212 2.68 23.70 4.13
C LEU A 212 1.17 23.48 3.93
N ALA A 213 0.37 24.54 3.93
CA ALA A 213 -1.06 24.44 3.67
C ALA A 213 -1.38 23.95 2.25
N SER A 214 -0.62 24.40 1.24
CA SER A 214 -0.78 23.92 -0.13
C SER A 214 -0.40 22.46 -0.27
N SER A 215 0.68 22.02 0.39
CA SER A 215 1.06 20.62 0.45
C SER A 215 -0.02 19.76 1.08
N ALA A 216 -0.55 20.16 2.24
CA ALA A 216 -1.62 19.45 2.94
C ALA A 216 -2.88 19.34 2.07
N LEU A 217 -3.24 20.42 1.36
CA LEU A 217 -4.38 20.42 0.45
C LEU A 217 -4.16 19.48 -0.73
N VAL A 218 -3.00 19.54 -1.38
CA VAL A 218 -2.69 18.66 -2.52
C VAL A 218 -2.70 17.21 -2.08
N TYR A 219 -2.08 16.90 -0.94
CA TYR A 219 -2.08 15.56 -0.36
C TYR A 219 -3.49 15.07 -0.01
N PHE A 220 -4.34 15.94 0.57
CA PHE A 220 -5.75 15.65 0.81
C PHE A 220 -6.51 15.36 -0.47
N LEU A 221 -6.28 16.15 -1.52
CA LEU A 221 -6.91 15.92 -2.83
C LEU A 221 -6.49 14.58 -3.41
N PHE A 222 -5.23 14.17 -3.26
CA PHE A 222 -4.77 12.85 -3.67
C PHE A 222 -5.46 11.70 -2.90
N LEU A 223 -5.59 11.82 -1.58
CA LEU A 223 -6.23 10.79 -0.75
C LEU A 223 -7.76 10.75 -0.90
N SER A 224 -8.39 11.91 -1.10
CA SER A 224 -9.84 12.05 -1.27
C SER A 224 -10.33 11.67 -2.66
N ALA A 225 -9.50 11.90 -3.69
CA ALA A 225 -9.73 11.36 -5.02
C ALA A 225 -9.49 9.85 -4.97
N TRP A 226 -10.51 9.12 -4.50
CA TRP A 226 -10.60 7.67 -4.43
C TRP A 226 -10.41 7.05 -5.81
N LEU A 227 -9.18 7.00 -6.26
CA LEU A 227 -8.78 6.36 -7.50
C LEU A 227 -8.56 4.89 -7.08
N ASN A 228 -9.07 3.88 -7.77
CA ASN A 228 -8.52 3.33 -9.02
C ASN A 228 -6.98 3.46 -9.22
N LEU A 229 -6.24 3.99 -8.25
CA LEU A 229 -4.81 4.26 -8.20
C LEU A 229 -4.03 3.03 -7.75
N PHE A 230 -4.70 2.02 -7.21
CA PHE A 230 -4.11 0.71 -6.99
C PHE A 230 -3.67 0.06 -8.31
N LEU A 231 -4.34 0.35 -9.44
CA LEU A 231 -3.86 0.03 -10.80
C LEU A 231 -2.68 0.93 -11.26
N PHE A 232 -2.49 2.08 -10.62
CA PHE A 232 -1.40 3.03 -10.89
C PHE A 232 -0.10 2.66 -10.16
N LEU A 233 -0.19 1.93 -9.03
CA LEU A 233 0.95 1.40 -8.28
C LEU A 233 1.78 0.39 -9.11
N GLY A 234 1.13 -0.42 -9.96
CA GLY A 234 1.83 -1.28 -10.93
C GLY A 234 2.52 -0.48 -12.05
N PHE A 235 1.93 0.64 -12.46
CA PHE A 235 2.41 1.53 -13.52
C PHE A 235 3.64 2.38 -13.13
N ILE A 236 4.03 2.44 -11.86
CA ILE A 236 5.07 3.36 -11.37
C ILE A 236 6.44 2.71 -11.21
N SER A 237 6.63 1.42 -11.54
CA SER A 237 7.97 0.81 -11.47
C SER A 237 9.02 1.64 -12.21
N TRP A 238 8.71 2.15 -13.41
CA TRP A 238 9.62 3.01 -14.17
C TRP A 238 9.82 4.39 -13.53
N VAL A 239 8.79 5.01 -12.94
CA VAL A 239 8.91 6.30 -12.25
C VAL A 239 9.72 6.16 -10.96
N ARG A 240 9.46 5.11 -10.16
CA ARG A 240 10.24 4.76 -8.96
C ARG A 240 11.70 4.51 -9.30
N ILE A 241 11.96 3.74 -10.36
CA ILE A 241 13.33 3.50 -10.87
C ILE A 241 13.96 4.83 -11.34
N SER A 242 13.20 5.70 -12.01
CA SER A 242 13.69 7.01 -12.45
C SER A 242 14.04 7.93 -11.28
N VAL A 243 13.18 8.04 -10.27
CA VAL A 243 13.45 8.79 -9.04
C VAL A 243 14.62 8.18 -8.28
N GLY A 244 14.69 6.85 -8.19
CA GLY A 244 15.82 6.12 -7.62
C GLY A 244 17.13 6.44 -8.34
N MET A 245 17.15 6.47 -9.67
CA MET A 245 18.32 6.85 -10.47
C MET A 245 18.74 8.30 -10.22
N VAL A 246 17.78 9.24 -10.14
CA VAL A 246 18.05 10.64 -9.80
C VAL A 246 18.61 10.76 -8.39
N ALA A 247 18.07 10.01 -7.42
CA ALA A 247 18.59 9.94 -6.06
C ALA A 247 20.01 9.37 -6.05
N LEU A 248 20.30 8.27 -6.75
CA LEU A 248 21.64 7.71 -6.87
C LEU A 248 22.63 8.72 -7.48
N ALA A 249 22.26 9.36 -8.59
CA ALA A 249 23.10 10.37 -9.24
C ALA A 249 23.38 11.55 -8.30
N SER A 250 22.34 12.02 -7.59
CA SER A 250 22.45 13.10 -6.61
C SER A 250 23.33 12.72 -5.42
N GLY A 251 23.13 11.52 -4.86
CA GLY A 251 23.90 11.02 -3.75
C GLY A 251 25.38 10.79 -4.09
N VAL A 252 25.69 10.22 -5.27
CA VAL A 252 27.07 10.12 -5.79
C VAL A 252 27.67 11.52 -5.97
N PHE A 253 26.90 12.49 -6.47
CA PHE A 253 27.35 13.86 -6.61
C PHE A 253 27.71 14.50 -5.25
N TYR A 254 26.86 14.32 -4.23
CA TYR A 254 27.14 14.80 -2.87
C TYR A 254 28.37 14.12 -2.24
N LEU A 255 28.56 12.81 -2.42
CA LEU A 255 29.77 12.10 -1.98
C LEU A 255 31.04 12.58 -2.70
N LYS A 256 30.99 12.72 -4.04
CA LYS A 256 32.11 13.26 -4.83
C LYS A 256 32.46 14.68 -4.39
N LYS A 257 31.45 15.51 -4.10
CA LYS A 257 31.65 16.86 -3.57
C LYS A 257 32.35 16.83 -2.21
N TYR A 258 31.96 15.93 -1.30
CA TYR A 258 32.65 15.76 -0.02
C TYR A 258 34.12 15.32 -0.18
N LEU A 259 34.37 14.36 -1.07
CA LEU A 259 35.71 13.82 -1.32
C LEU A 259 36.64 14.84 -2.00
N LYS A 260 36.12 15.61 -2.97
CA LYS A 260 36.89 16.61 -3.73
C LYS A 260 37.13 17.89 -2.91
N ASN A 261 36.24 18.23 -1.99
CA ASN A 261 36.30 19.48 -1.23
C ASN A 261 36.96 19.30 0.16
N ARG A 262 38.18 18.75 0.19
CA ARG A 262 38.94 18.48 1.43
C ARG A 262 39.29 19.74 2.25
N ALA A 263 39.30 20.91 1.63
CA ALA A 263 39.67 22.18 2.27
C ALA A 263 38.50 22.93 2.93
N GLY A 264 37.26 22.46 2.84
CA GLY A 264 36.08 23.18 3.38
C GLY A 264 35.75 24.50 2.67
N VAL A 265 36.61 24.95 1.75
CA VAL A 265 36.40 26.14 0.94
C VAL A 265 35.20 25.92 0.04
N CYS A 266 34.23 26.82 0.14
CA CYS A 266 33.13 26.90 -0.80
C CYS A 266 33.71 27.14 -2.20
N GLN A 267 33.91 26.08 -3.00
CA GLN A 267 33.77 26.20 -4.44
C GLN A 267 32.28 26.44 -4.68
N ILE A 268 31.86 27.69 -4.45
CA ILE A 268 30.73 28.26 -5.15
C ILE A 268 31.02 27.91 -6.59
N SER A 269 30.24 27.00 -7.16
CA SER A 269 30.40 26.55 -8.53
C SER A 269 30.29 27.78 -9.41
N LYS A 270 31.44 28.39 -9.73
CA LYS A 270 31.58 29.50 -10.67
C LYS A 270 31.29 28.91 -12.04
N GLY A 271 30.02 28.67 -12.36
CA GLY A 271 29.64 28.16 -13.67
C GLY A 271 28.40 27.27 -13.72
N ASN A 272 27.31 27.88 -14.20
CA ASN A 272 26.23 27.31 -15.00
C ASN A 272 25.04 26.56 -14.36
N ARG A 273 23.85 27.04 -14.77
CA ARG A 273 22.46 26.59 -14.51
C ARG A 273 21.95 26.60 -13.06
N GLN A 274 22.52 25.87 -12.11
CA GLN A 274 21.91 25.72 -10.77
C GLN A 274 21.82 27.05 -9.99
N GLN A 275 22.89 27.85 -9.98
CA GLN A 275 22.85 29.19 -9.36
C GLN A 275 21.85 30.12 -10.05
N LYS A 276 21.74 30.07 -11.38
CA LYS A 276 20.77 30.89 -12.13
C LYS A 276 19.33 30.51 -11.79
N VAL A 277 19.04 29.22 -11.58
CA VAL A 277 17.72 28.76 -11.13
C VAL A 277 17.43 29.24 -9.71
N PHE A 278 18.38 29.07 -8.78
CA PHE A 278 18.23 29.52 -7.41
C PHE A 278 18.05 31.05 -7.31
N GLU A 279 18.82 31.82 -8.08
CA GLU A 279 18.66 33.29 -8.16
C GLU A 279 17.34 33.71 -8.79
N LYS A 280 16.86 33.00 -9.82
CA LYS A 280 15.54 33.25 -10.42
C LYS A 280 14.41 32.98 -9.42
N LEU A 281 14.47 31.85 -8.72
CA LEU A 281 13.51 31.51 -7.66
C LEU A 281 13.56 32.56 -6.54
N LYS A 282 14.75 32.93 -6.09
CA LYS A 282 14.95 33.96 -5.06
C LYS A 282 14.38 35.31 -5.51
N LYS A 283 14.59 35.74 -6.77
CA LYS A 283 13.97 36.95 -7.32
C LYS A 283 12.45 36.87 -7.32
N ILE A 284 11.84 35.78 -7.80
CA ILE A 284 10.38 35.59 -7.77
C ILE A 284 9.82 35.71 -6.33
N ILE A 285 10.58 35.23 -5.35
CA ILE A 285 10.18 35.23 -3.94
C ILE A 285 10.46 36.57 -3.24
N GLU A 286 11.48 37.32 -3.65
CA GLU A 286 11.80 38.66 -3.16
C GLU A 286 11.00 39.76 -3.88
N GLU A 287 10.39 39.46 -5.02
CA GLU A 287 9.63 40.39 -5.86
C GLU A 287 8.53 41.10 -5.05
N LYS A 288 8.25 42.39 -5.29
CA LYS A 288 7.32 43.16 -4.43
C LYS A 288 5.89 42.61 -4.41
N LYS A 289 5.48 41.82 -5.41
CA LYS A 289 4.12 41.25 -5.53
C LYS A 289 4.04 39.88 -4.83
N ILE A 290 3.48 39.86 -3.62
CA ILE A 290 3.29 38.65 -2.80
C ILE A 290 2.49 37.56 -3.55
N TRP A 291 1.54 37.94 -4.41
CA TRP A 291 0.70 36.99 -5.14
C TRP A 291 1.49 36.10 -6.12
N LEU A 292 2.49 36.65 -6.83
CA LEU A 292 3.34 35.86 -7.73
C LEU A 292 4.21 34.85 -6.94
N ALA A 293 4.69 35.26 -5.76
CA ALA A 293 5.43 34.37 -4.88
C ALA A 293 4.55 33.24 -4.32
N LEU A 294 3.28 33.53 -3.99
CA LEU A 294 2.31 32.51 -3.56
C LEU A 294 2.05 31.48 -4.67
N VAL A 295 1.78 31.92 -5.90
CA VAL A 295 1.56 31.00 -7.04
C VAL A 295 2.79 30.10 -7.25
N GLY A 296 4.00 30.67 -7.21
CA GLY A 296 5.23 29.89 -7.30
C GLY A 296 5.39 28.85 -6.20
N ILE A 297 4.97 29.18 -4.97
CA ILE A 297 4.99 28.26 -3.83
C ILE A 297 3.96 27.15 -3.96
N VAL A 298 2.73 27.46 -4.40
CA VAL A 298 1.70 26.44 -4.63
C VAL A 298 2.15 25.46 -5.71
N LEU A 299 2.70 25.95 -6.82
CA LEU A 299 3.22 25.09 -7.89
C LEU A 299 4.38 24.21 -7.40
N LEU A 300 5.28 24.78 -6.61
CA LEU A 300 6.38 24.03 -6.00
C LEU A 300 5.85 22.94 -5.05
N ALA A 301 4.87 23.26 -4.20
CA ALA A 301 4.23 22.31 -3.30
C ALA A 301 3.57 21.16 -4.07
N GLY A 302 2.84 21.45 -5.15
CA GLY A 302 2.24 20.42 -6.00
C GLY A 302 3.27 19.49 -6.63
N ALA A 303 4.36 20.04 -7.20
CA ALA A 303 5.43 19.24 -7.80
C ALA A 303 6.14 18.34 -6.77
N VAL A 304 6.32 18.86 -5.55
CA VAL A 304 6.93 18.11 -4.44
C VAL A 304 6.02 16.97 -3.97
N ASN A 305 4.74 17.26 -3.73
CA ASN A 305 3.79 16.26 -3.23
C ASN A 305 3.61 15.10 -4.22
N LEU A 306 3.78 15.35 -5.52
CA LEU A 306 3.79 14.29 -6.54
C LEU A 306 4.97 13.32 -6.35
N VAL A 307 6.16 13.83 -6.02
CA VAL A 307 7.35 13.01 -5.74
C VAL A 307 7.20 12.28 -4.41
N GLU A 308 6.63 12.96 -3.42
CA GLU A 308 6.36 12.44 -2.08
C GLU A 308 5.36 11.27 -2.10
N LEU A 309 4.29 11.39 -2.87
CA LEU A 309 3.33 10.31 -3.06
C LEU A 309 4.03 9.02 -3.50
N ILE A 310 5.08 9.11 -4.33
CA ILE A 310 5.79 7.92 -4.83
C ILE A 310 6.64 7.26 -3.74
N CYS A 311 7.17 8.02 -2.78
CA CYS A 311 8.07 7.48 -1.76
C CYS A 311 7.36 7.00 -0.49
N SER A 312 6.14 7.45 -0.21
CA SER A 312 5.36 6.96 0.94
C SER A 312 3.97 6.39 0.62
N ALA A 313 3.59 6.22 -0.66
CA ALA A 313 2.28 5.72 -1.09
C ALA A 313 1.75 4.47 -0.36
N GLY A 314 2.62 3.59 0.15
CA GLY A 314 2.21 2.38 0.87
C GLY A 314 1.40 2.68 2.14
N LEU A 315 1.83 3.64 2.96
CA LEU A 315 1.18 3.95 4.25
C LEU A 315 -0.23 4.53 4.08
N PRO A 316 -0.45 5.56 3.23
CA PRO A 316 -1.80 6.06 2.97
C PRO A 316 -2.70 5.05 2.27
N ALA A 317 -2.14 4.17 1.43
CA ALA A 317 -2.89 3.11 0.77
C ALA A 317 -3.48 2.10 1.79
N ILE A 318 -2.64 1.61 2.72
CA ILE A 318 -3.11 0.72 3.80
C ILE A 318 -4.14 1.44 4.67
N TYR A 319 -3.89 2.70 5.03
CA TYR A 319 -4.80 3.46 5.87
C TYR A 319 -6.16 3.71 5.22
N THR A 320 -6.19 4.16 3.97
CA THR A 320 -7.43 4.38 3.22
C THR A 320 -8.22 3.09 3.01
N GLN A 321 -7.51 1.94 2.84
CA GLN A 321 -8.13 0.63 2.83
C GLN A 321 -8.81 0.30 4.17
N VAL A 322 -8.14 0.51 5.30
CA VAL A 322 -8.75 0.30 6.63
C VAL A 322 -9.97 1.19 6.84
N LEU A 323 -9.91 2.48 6.43
CA LEU A 323 -11.06 3.39 6.49
C LEU A 323 -12.23 2.89 5.62
N SER A 324 -11.94 2.38 4.43
CA SER A 324 -12.97 1.86 3.50
C SER A 324 -13.70 0.65 4.08
N LEU A 325 -13.00 -0.18 4.85
CA LEU A 325 -13.52 -1.40 5.48
C LEU A 325 -14.23 -1.11 6.82
N SER A 326 -14.04 0.08 7.39
CA SER A 326 -14.57 0.45 8.71
C SER A 326 -16.04 0.91 8.69
N SER A 327 -16.75 0.77 7.56
CA SER A 327 -18.18 1.14 7.41
C SER A 327 -18.52 2.55 7.93
N LEU A 328 -17.64 3.52 7.66
CA LEU A 328 -17.78 4.89 8.14
C LEU A 328 -18.79 5.69 7.30
N ASN A 329 -19.48 6.64 7.93
CA ASN A 329 -20.21 7.66 7.19
C ASN A 329 -19.22 8.59 6.45
N THR A 330 -19.63 9.18 5.33
CA THR A 330 -18.79 10.05 4.48
C THR A 330 -18.10 11.16 5.27
N ALA A 331 -18.80 11.79 6.22
CA ALA A 331 -18.22 12.84 7.06
C ALA A 331 -17.11 12.30 7.99
N GLN A 332 -17.29 11.11 8.58
CA GLN A 332 -16.30 10.48 9.44
C GLN A 332 -15.07 10.07 8.62
N TYR A 333 -15.26 9.54 7.42
CA TYR A 333 -14.19 9.19 6.51
C TYR A 333 -13.28 10.40 6.21
N TYR A 334 -13.87 11.53 5.81
CA TYR A 334 -13.10 12.74 5.53
C TYR A 334 -12.49 13.37 6.79
N LEU A 335 -13.12 13.25 7.95
CA LEU A 335 -12.55 13.72 9.21
C LEU A 335 -11.30 12.93 9.59
N TYR A 336 -11.30 11.61 9.36
CA TYR A 336 -10.13 10.76 9.56
C TYR A 336 -9.01 11.09 8.57
N LEU A 337 -9.33 11.34 7.29
CA LEU A 337 -8.35 11.85 6.33
C LEU A 337 -7.76 13.21 6.75
N LEU A 338 -8.58 14.14 7.27
CA LEU A 338 -8.08 15.41 7.78
C LEU A 338 -7.18 15.23 9.00
N LEU A 339 -7.54 14.34 9.92
CA LEU A 339 -6.72 14.01 11.09
C LEU A 339 -5.38 13.40 10.65
N TYR A 340 -5.40 12.48 9.69
CA TYR A 340 -4.20 11.88 9.10
C TYR A 340 -3.25 12.97 8.61
N ILE A 341 -3.75 13.88 7.78
CA ILE A 341 -2.95 14.94 7.15
C ILE A 341 -2.46 15.95 8.17
N PHE A 342 -3.28 16.24 9.18
CA PHE A 342 -2.87 17.11 10.27
C PHE A 342 -1.67 16.54 11.02
N VAL A 343 -1.70 15.25 11.35
CA VAL A 343 -0.58 14.57 12.04
C VAL A 343 0.64 14.47 11.12
N PHE A 344 0.43 14.11 9.85
CA PHE A 344 1.47 14.05 8.82
C PHE A 344 2.18 15.39 8.61
N MET A 345 1.47 16.52 8.65
CA MET A 345 2.08 17.85 8.45
C MET A 345 2.65 18.45 9.74
N LEU A 346 2.41 17.82 10.90
CA LEU A 346 2.72 18.38 12.21
C LEU A 346 4.23 18.51 12.44
N ASP A 347 5.00 17.49 12.08
CA ASP A 347 6.45 17.49 12.23
C ASP A 347 7.10 18.53 11.29
N ASP A 348 6.63 18.65 10.05
CA ASP A 348 7.03 19.69 9.11
C ASP A 348 6.76 21.10 9.66
N MET A 349 5.58 21.33 10.26
CA MET A 349 5.25 22.58 10.93
C MET A 349 6.18 22.88 12.11
N ILE A 350 6.53 21.86 12.90
CA ILE A 350 7.45 21.98 14.05
C ILE A 350 8.86 22.32 13.55
N VAL A 351 9.40 21.53 12.63
CA VAL A 351 10.75 21.72 12.08
C VAL A 351 10.87 23.07 11.40
N PHE A 352 9.88 23.47 10.58
CA PHE A 352 9.81 24.79 9.97
C PHE A 352 9.83 25.92 11.02
N SER A 353 9.00 25.82 12.05
CA SER A 353 8.86 26.85 13.08
C SER A 353 10.13 26.99 13.92
N VAL A 354 10.74 25.87 14.31
CA VAL A 354 12.03 25.84 15.03
C VAL A 354 13.14 26.41 14.15
N ALA A 355 13.20 26.03 12.87
CA ALA A 355 14.17 26.55 11.93
C ALA A 355 14.05 28.08 11.76
N MET A 356 12.84 28.60 11.55
CA MET A 356 12.61 30.02 11.29
C MET A 356 12.82 30.93 12.52
N THR A 357 12.70 30.38 13.72
CA THR A 357 13.02 31.07 14.98
C THR A 357 14.50 30.98 15.32
N THR A 358 15.10 29.79 15.18
CA THR A 358 16.45 29.47 15.70
C THR A 358 17.58 29.73 14.71
N LEU A 359 17.43 29.38 13.42
CA LEU A 359 18.52 29.49 12.42
C LEU A 359 18.87 30.93 12.01
N LYS A 360 18.16 31.94 12.55
CA LYS A 360 18.52 33.34 12.33
C LYS A 360 19.84 33.76 12.98
N THR A 361 20.35 32.96 13.92
CA THR A 361 21.61 33.23 14.62
C THR A 361 22.75 32.31 14.16
N ILE A 362 22.46 31.28 13.35
CA ILE A 362 23.44 30.29 12.91
C ILE A 362 23.80 30.57 11.46
N GLY A 363 24.84 31.38 11.26
CA GLY A 363 25.55 31.36 9.98
C GLY A 363 26.07 29.94 9.76
N LEU A 364 25.52 29.23 8.77
CA LEU A 364 25.93 27.87 8.41
C LEU A 364 27.45 27.84 8.20
N THR A 365 28.18 27.38 9.22
CA THR A 365 29.64 27.35 9.21
C THR A 365 30.10 26.27 8.22
N GLN A 366 31.22 26.52 7.53
CA GLN A 366 31.73 25.65 6.45
C GLN A 366 31.90 24.18 6.85
N LYS A 367 32.12 23.92 8.16
CA LYS A 367 32.24 22.57 8.73
C LYS A 367 30.91 21.79 8.68
N TYR A 368 29.78 22.45 8.94
CA TYR A 368 28.45 21.82 8.89
C TYR A 368 28.02 21.51 7.46
N SER A 369 28.32 22.39 6.50
CA SER A 369 28.01 22.13 5.08
C SER A 369 28.73 20.88 4.57
N ARG A 370 29.99 20.67 5.00
CA ARG A 370 30.77 19.47 4.64
C ARG A 370 30.19 18.20 5.27
N VAL A 371 29.91 18.21 6.58
CA VAL A 371 29.32 17.05 7.28
C VAL A 371 27.93 16.72 6.74
N SER A 372 27.09 17.74 6.51
CA SER A 372 25.76 17.60 5.92
C SER A 372 25.83 17.00 4.51
N SER A 373 26.80 17.40 3.67
CA SER A 373 26.96 16.81 2.35
C SER A 373 27.36 15.33 2.36
N LEU A 374 28.10 14.88 3.39
CA LEU A 374 28.44 13.47 3.56
C LEU A 374 27.23 12.67 4.03
N ILE A 375 26.63 13.07 5.16
CA ILE A 375 25.50 12.35 5.76
C ILE A 375 24.33 12.32 4.77
N GLY A 376 24.00 13.47 4.17
CA GLY A 376 22.94 13.56 3.19
C GLY A 376 23.21 12.77 1.92
N GLY A 377 24.45 12.76 1.43
CA GLY A 377 24.83 11.96 0.27
C GLY A 377 24.70 10.46 0.51
N ILE A 378 25.13 9.97 1.69
CA ILE A 378 24.97 8.57 2.10
C ILE A 378 23.49 8.22 2.21
N LEU A 379 22.70 9.06 2.89
CA LEU A 379 21.28 8.80 3.13
C LEU A 379 20.49 8.73 1.81
N ILE A 380 20.71 9.69 0.90
CA ILE A 380 20.10 9.71 -0.43
C ILE A 380 20.54 8.50 -1.28
N LEU A 381 21.80 8.06 -1.17
CA LEU A 381 22.27 6.85 -1.87
C LEU A 381 21.57 5.59 -1.36
N VAL A 382 21.46 5.43 -0.04
CA VAL A 382 20.79 4.28 0.58
C VAL A 382 19.32 4.25 0.16
N ILE A 383 18.62 5.39 0.22
CA ILE A 383 17.22 5.49 -0.23
C ILE A 383 17.10 5.17 -1.72
N GLY A 384 17.98 5.72 -2.58
CA GLY A 384 17.98 5.44 -4.01
C GLY A 384 18.22 3.96 -4.34
N LEU A 385 19.14 3.29 -3.63
CA LEU A 385 19.38 1.85 -3.74
C LEU A 385 18.16 1.04 -3.31
N LEU A 386 17.56 1.38 -2.17
CA LEU A 386 16.37 0.68 -1.67
C LEU A 386 15.18 0.84 -2.63
N LEU A 387 14.94 2.04 -3.19
CA LEU A 387 13.86 2.26 -4.17
C LEU A 387 14.02 1.41 -5.44
N ILE A 388 15.26 1.09 -5.86
CA ILE A 388 15.52 0.29 -7.07
C ILE A 388 15.48 -1.20 -6.77
N PHE A 389 16.17 -1.65 -5.71
CA PHE A 389 16.43 -3.07 -5.47
C PHE A 389 15.51 -3.72 -4.43
N ARG A 390 15.02 -2.97 -3.43
CA ARG A 390 14.20 -3.48 -2.31
C ARG A 390 13.15 -2.44 -1.88
N PRO A 391 12.20 -2.09 -2.76
CA PRO A 391 11.19 -1.08 -2.47
C PRO A 391 10.30 -1.43 -1.28
N GLU A 392 10.09 -2.72 -1.03
CA GLU A 392 9.30 -3.27 0.09
C GLU A 392 9.76 -2.73 1.45
N TRP A 393 11.07 -2.51 1.62
CA TRP A 393 11.64 -2.00 2.86
C TRP A 393 11.33 -0.53 3.13
N LEU A 394 10.99 0.24 2.10
CA LEU A 394 10.62 1.64 2.20
C LEU A 394 9.10 1.83 2.21
N MET A 395 8.37 0.95 1.53
CA MET A 395 6.92 1.07 1.36
C MET A 395 6.11 0.36 2.45
N PHE A 396 6.78 -0.26 3.43
CA PHE A 396 6.15 -0.99 4.56
C PHE A 396 5.06 -1.98 4.11
N GLY A 397 5.29 -2.64 2.96
CA GLY A 397 4.35 -3.57 2.31
C GLY A 397 4.90 -4.98 2.22
#